data_AF-A0A960RQ46-F1
#
_entry.id   AF-A0A960RQ46-F1
#
_cell.length_a   1.000
_cell.length_b   1.000
_cell.length_c   1.000
_cell.angle_alpha   90.00
_cell.angle_beta   90.00
_cell.angle_gamma   90.00
#
_symmetry.space_group_name_H-M   'P 1'
#
loop_
_entity.id
_entity.type
_entity.pdbx_description
1 polymer ?
#
loop_
_entity_poly.entity_id
_entity_poly.type
_entity_poly.pdbx_seq_one_letter_code
_entity_poly.pdbx_strand_id
1 'polypeptide(L)'
;MEKVLKPALTLLIKTYCPLAKPRIILGNVITAAGGFFLAARGQLDFLLLIAMLTGISLVIGSACVFNNYIDREHDKKMHRTKNRALAKGDVHIGR
;
A
#
# COMPACT_ATOMS: atom_id res chain seq x y z
N MET A 1 13.32 7.92 26.67
CA MET A 1 12.85 8.44 25.36
C MET A 1 12.65 7.33 24.32
N GLU A 2 13.61 6.42 24.14
CA GLU A 2 13.52 5.32 23.15
C GLU A 2 12.32 4.36 23.34
N LYS A 3 11.92 4.08 24.59
CA LYS A 3 10.75 3.24 24.93
C LYS A 3 9.40 3.86 24.53
N VAL A 4 9.33 5.18 24.32
CA VAL A 4 8.10 5.90 23.93
C VAL A 4 8.03 6.08 22.40
N LEU A 5 9.17 6.07 21.71
CA LEU A 5 9.23 6.15 20.25
C LEU A 5 8.77 4.86 19.57
N LYS A 6 9.14 3.68 20.11
CA LYS A 6 8.72 2.37 19.60
C LYS A 6 7.19 2.17 19.58
N PRO A 7 6.42 2.51 20.63
CA PRO A 7 4.97 2.38 20.58
C PRO A 7 4.32 3.35 19.60
N ALA A 8 4.83 4.58 19.48
CA ALA A 8 4.33 5.54 18.49
C ALA A 8 4.56 5.07 17.04
N LEU A 9 5.77 4.57 16.73
CA LEU A 9 6.08 4.01 15.41
C LEU A 9 5.24 2.78 15.08
N THR A 10 5.04 1.90 16.07
CA THR A 10 4.20 0.70 15.93
C THR A 10 2.75 1.08 15.65
N LEU A 11 2.22 2.10 16.34
CA LEU A 11 0.88 2.62 16.11
C LEU A 11 0.75 3.21 14.71
N LEU A 12 1.75 3.99 14.27
CA LEU A 12 1.80 4.58 12.94
C LEU A 12 1.74 3.49 11.86
N ILE A 13 2.63 2.50 11.93
CA ILE A 13 2.66 1.40 10.95
C ILE A 13 1.34 0.63 10.96
N LYS A 14 0.78 0.36 12.14
CA LYS A 14 -0.49 -0.38 12.27
C LYS A 14 -1.68 0.38 11.68
N THR A 15 -1.66 1.70 11.73
CA THR A 15 -2.71 2.56 11.16
C THR A 15 -2.56 2.73 9.65
N TYR A 16 -1.34 2.96 9.15
CA TYR A 16 -1.09 3.28 7.74
C TYR A 16 -0.82 2.07 6.83
N CYS A 17 -0.24 0.98 7.34
CA CYS A 17 0.04 -0.21 6.53
C CYS A 17 -1.24 -0.86 5.93
N PRO A 18 -2.38 -0.95 6.66
CA PRO A 18 -3.61 -1.48 6.09
C PRO A 18 -4.17 -0.63 4.93
N LEU A 19 -3.88 0.67 4.88
CA LEU A 19 -4.35 1.58 3.83
C LEU A 19 -3.73 1.23 2.46
N ALA A 20 -2.47 0.84 2.44
CA ALA A 20 -1.76 0.42 1.23
C ALA A 20 -2.22 -0.95 0.71
N LYS A 21 -3.05 -1.70 1.45
CA LYS A 21 -3.57 -3.03 1.09
C LYS A 21 -2.43 -3.97 0.65
N PRO A 22 -1.52 -4.38 1.55
CA PRO A 22 -0.28 -5.08 1.22
C PRO A 22 -0.49 -6.38 0.42
N ARG A 23 -1.64 -7.05 0.60
CA ARG A 23 -2.01 -8.25 -0.19
C ARG A 23 -2.18 -7.93 -1.68
N ILE A 24 -2.71 -6.75 -2.02
CA ILE A 24 -2.87 -6.31 -3.41
C ILE A 24 -1.50 -6.00 -4.02
N ILE A 25 -0.64 -5.30 -3.28
CA ILE A 25 0.72 -5.00 -3.72
C ILE A 25 1.47 -6.30 -4.01
N LEU A 26 1.46 -7.26 -3.09
CA LEU A 26 2.16 -8.54 -3.26
C LEU A 26 1.68 -9.32 -4.50
N GLY A 27 0.37 -9.40 -4.72
CA GLY A 27 -0.16 -10.09 -5.91
C GLY A 27 0.29 -9.45 -7.23
N ASN A 28 0.35 -8.13 -7.28
CA ASN A 28 0.84 -7.40 -8.45
C ASN A 28 2.35 -7.53 -8.63
N VAL A 29 3.12 -7.48 -7.54
CA VAL A 29 4.58 -7.66 -7.57
C VAL A 29 4.95 -9.04 -8.11
N ILE A 30 4.25 -10.10 -7.68
CA ILE A 30 4.45 -11.46 -8.21
C ILE A 30 4.14 -11.51 -9.71
N THR A 31 3.01 -10.92 -10.12
CA THR A 31 2.60 -10.88 -11.54
C THR A 31 3.63 -10.12 -12.39
N ALA A 32 4.09 -8.96 -11.92
CA ALA A 32 5.09 -8.15 -12.58
C ALA A 32 6.45 -8.84 -12.68
N ALA A 33 6.88 -9.53 -11.62
CA ALA A 33 8.09 -10.34 -11.63
C ALA A 33 8.00 -11.47 -12.67
N GLY A 34 6.88 -12.18 -12.74
CA GLY A 34 6.64 -13.19 -13.78
C GLY A 34 6.72 -12.62 -15.19
N GLY A 35 6.10 -11.45 -15.42
CA GLY A 35 6.19 -10.74 -16.70
C GLY A 35 7.62 -10.30 -17.05
N PHE A 36 8.39 -9.84 -16.06
CA PHE A 36 9.79 -9.47 -16.25
C PHE A 36 10.65 -10.67 -16.64
N PHE A 37 10.52 -11.81 -15.94
CA PHE A 37 11.27 -13.02 -16.28
C PHE A 37 10.93 -13.53 -17.68
N LEU A 38 9.66 -13.44 -18.09
CA LEU A 38 9.23 -13.80 -19.44
C LEU A 38 9.84 -12.85 -20.50
N ALA A 39 9.89 -11.55 -20.21
CA ALA A 39 10.45 -10.53 -21.11
C ALA A 39 11.99 -10.57 -21.20
N ALA A 40 12.66 -10.96 -20.12
CA ALA A 40 14.11 -10.97 -20.00
C ALA A 40 14.81 -11.95 -20.96
N ARG A 41 14.11 -13.00 -21.44
CA ARG A 41 14.65 -14.00 -22.40
C ARG A 41 16.05 -14.53 -22.02
N GLY A 42 16.32 -14.68 -20.73
CA GLY A 42 17.61 -15.17 -20.20
C GLY A 42 18.63 -14.08 -19.83
N GLN A 43 18.39 -12.82 -20.14
CA GLN A 43 19.22 -11.69 -19.71
C GLN A 43 18.56 -10.96 -18.53
N LEU A 44 19.04 -11.23 -17.32
CA LEU A 44 18.50 -10.64 -16.11
C LEU A 44 19.36 -9.47 -15.64
N ASP A 45 18.80 -8.26 -15.76
CA ASP A 45 19.30 -7.09 -15.05
C ASP A 45 18.59 -6.99 -13.69
N PHE A 46 19.31 -7.36 -12.64
CA PHE A 46 18.80 -7.33 -11.26
C PHE A 46 18.52 -5.90 -10.77
N LEU A 47 19.28 -4.91 -11.22
CA LEU A 47 19.05 -3.53 -10.83
C LEU A 47 17.74 -3.02 -11.44
N LEU A 48 17.51 -3.34 -12.72
CA LEU A 48 16.25 -3.02 -13.39
C LEU A 48 15.06 -3.73 -12.75
N LEU A 49 15.20 -5.01 -12.40
CA LEU A 49 14.16 -5.77 -11.70
C LEU A 49 13.79 -5.11 -10.37
N ILE A 50 14.77 -4.77 -9.54
CA ILE A 50 14.52 -4.12 -8.24
C ILE A 50 13.87 -2.75 -8.45
N ALA A 51 14.41 -1.92 -9.36
CA ALA A 51 13.85 -0.61 -9.66
C ALA A 51 12.38 -0.71 -10.12
N MET A 52 12.07 -1.67 -10.99
CA MET A 52 10.70 -1.92 -11.46
C MET A 52 9.78 -2.36 -10.33
N LEU A 53 10.18 -3.34 -9.51
CA LEU A 53 9.36 -3.86 -8.42
C LEU A 53 9.13 -2.81 -7.32
N THR A 54 10.12 -1.96 -7.05
CA THR A 54 9.97 -0.82 -6.14
C THR A 54 9.01 0.21 -6.73
N GLY A 55 9.20 0.60 -8.00
CA GLY A 55 8.33 1.56 -8.68
C GLY A 55 6.87 1.12 -8.71
N ILE A 56 6.60 -0.12 -9.11
CA ILE A 56 5.23 -0.64 -9.18
C ILE A 56 4.59 -0.73 -7.78
N SER A 57 5.35 -1.12 -6.76
CA SER A 57 4.85 -1.18 -5.38
C SER A 57 4.43 0.21 -4.88
N LEU A 58 5.22 1.25 -5.18
CA LEU A 58 4.90 2.63 -4.81
C LEU A 58 3.66 3.15 -5.54
N VAL A 59 3.55 2.90 -6.85
CA VAL A 59 2.39 3.31 -7.65
C VAL A 59 1.11 2.65 -7.12
N ILE A 60 1.12 1.34 -6.88
CA ILE A 60 -0.04 0.61 -6.36
C ILE A 60 -0.40 1.06 -4.95
N GLY A 61 0.60 1.27 -4.09
CA GLY A 61 0.40 1.79 -2.74
C GLY A 61 -0.29 3.16 -2.76
N SER A 62 0.21 4.08 -3.60
CA SER A 62 -0.38 5.40 -3.82
C SER A 62 -1.83 5.31 -4.31
N ALA A 63 -2.08 4.49 -5.33
CA ALA A 63 -3.43 4.28 -5.86
C ALA A 63 -4.39 3.71 -4.80
N CYS A 64 -3.94 2.78 -3.96
CA CYS A 64 -4.75 2.22 -2.88
C CYS A 64 -5.11 3.28 -1.83
N VAL A 65 -4.14 4.10 -1.42
CA VAL A 65 -4.38 5.21 -0.48
C VAL A 65 -5.34 6.23 -1.08
N PHE A 66 -5.12 6.61 -2.33
CA PHE A 66 -5.95 7.57 -3.05
C PHE A 66 -7.39 7.08 -3.22
N ASN A 67 -7.59 5.80 -3.56
CA ASN A 67 -8.91 5.18 -3.62
C ASN A 67 -9.63 5.26 -2.27
N ASN A 68 -8.95 4.94 -1.17
CA ASN A 68 -9.57 5.06 0.16
C ASN A 68 -9.85 6.53 0.56
N TYR A 69 -9.09 7.49 0.02
CA TYR A 69 -9.33 8.92 0.24
C TYR A 69 -10.57 9.42 -0.48
N ILE A 70 -10.71 9.10 -1.76
CA ILE A 70 -11.90 9.45 -2.56
C ILE A 70 -13.15 8.77 -2.01
N ASP A 71 -13.06 7.47 -1.71
CA ASP A 71 -14.20 6.66 -1.29
C ASP A 71 -14.63 6.94 0.16
N ARG A 72 -13.95 7.80 0.92
CA ARG A 72 -14.14 7.97 2.37
C ARG A 72 -15.60 8.22 2.78
N GLU A 73 -16.37 8.94 1.97
CA GLU A 73 -17.77 9.27 2.27
C GLU A 73 -18.72 8.14 1.88
N HIS A 74 -18.43 7.46 0.77
CA HIS A 74 -19.18 6.28 0.34
C HIS A 74 -18.93 5.08 1.25
N ASP A 75 -17.68 4.87 1.66
CA ASP A 75 -17.27 3.79 2.55
C ASP A 75 -17.97 3.87 3.91
N LYS A 76 -18.24 5.07 4.43
CA LYS A 76 -19.03 5.27 5.67
C LYS A 76 -20.44 4.65 5.58
N LYS A 77 -21.04 4.61 4.39
CA LYS A 77 -22.41 4.13 4.15
C LYS A 77 -22.46 2.63 3.82
N MET A 78 -21.32 1.98 3.59
CA MET A 78 -21.24 0.58 3.16
C MET A 78 -20.95 -0.39 4.32
N HIS A 79 -21.73 -1.46 4.44
CA HIS A 79 -21.57 -2.45 5.53
C HIS A 79 -20.18 -3.13 5.53
N ARG A 80 -19.57 -3.29 4.35
CA ARG A 80 -18.26 -3.96 4.18
C ARG A 80 -17.06 -3.03 4.43
N THR A 81 -17.19 -1.74 4.16
CA THR A 81 -16.05 -0.80 4.13
C THR A 81 -16.12 0.34 5.14
N LYS A 82 -17.23 0.46 5.88
CA LYS A 82 -17.42 1.40 7.01
C LYS A 82 -16.34 1.34 8.08
N ASN A 83 -15.61 0.21 8.17
CA ASN A 83 -14.56 -0.01 9.16
C ASN A 83 -13.15 0.41 8.70
N ARG A 84 -12.98 0.96 7.49
CA ARG A 84 -11.68 1.45 7.01
C ARG A 84 -11.23 2.69 7.81
N ALA A 85 -9.92 2.82 8.04
CA ALA A 85 -9.35 3.89 8.86
C ALA A 85 -9.72 5.31 8.38
N LEU A 86 -9.73 5.56 7.07
CA LEU A 86 -10.16 6.86 6.50
C LEU A 86 -11.68 7.09 6.58
N ALA A 87 -12.49 6.04 6.54
CA ALA A 87 -13.95 6.15 6.71
C ALA A 87 -14.32 6.43 8.18
N LYS A 88 -13.60 5.84 9.14
CA LYS A 88 -13.79 6.11 10.57
C LYS A 88 -13.26 7.47 11.02
N GLY A 89 -12.30 8.04 10.28
CA GLY A 89 -11.59 9.25 10.71
C GLY A 89 -10.42 8.95 11.64
N ASP A 90 -9.95 7.70 11.70
CA ASP A 90 -8.78 7.28 12.50
C ASP A 90 -7.47 7.87 11.96
N VAL A 91 -7.48 8.36 10.71
CA VAL A 91 -6.39 9.11 10.09
C VAL A 91 -6.81 10.55 9.91
N HIS A 92 -6.05 11.46 10.51
CA HIS A 92 -6.26 12.89 10.35
C HIS A 92 -5.90 13.30 8.92
N ILE A 93 -6.90 13.78 8.19
CA ILE A 93 -6.73 14.37 6.87
C ILE A 93 -6.56 15.87 7.13
N GLY A 94 -5.38 16.41 6.85
CA GLY A 94 -5.13 17.86 6.93
C GLY A 94 -6.18 18.59 6.11
N ARG A 95 -6.97 19.42 6.78
CA ARG A 95 -7.95 20.33 6.16
C ARG A 95 -7.25 21.60 5.74
#